data_AF-A0A6I9RS42-F1
#
_entry.id   AF-A0A6I9RS42-F1
#
_cell.length_a   1.000
_cell.length_b   1.000
_cell.length_c   1.000
_cell.angle_alpha   90.00
_cell.angle_beta   90.00
_cell.angle_gamma   90.00
#
_symmetry.space_group_name_H-M   'P 1'
#
loop_
_entity.id
_entity.type
_entity.pdbx_description
1 polymer ?
#
loop_
_entity_poly.entity_id
_entity_poly.type
_entity_poly.pdbx_seq_one_letter_code
_entity_poly.pdbx_strand_id
1 'polypeptide(L)'
;MSFRAREIYKKVVRKVGDSVPAEVLESMRKGLPNNKLVMGRAKRGIYAGRHIQFGNKVSEDGGNKSRRTWKPNVQTKRLFSYIHDRHIRVKVTTHALRCIDKAGGIDEYLLKTPYHKMETEMGLVWKAKVEKMYEQLGNMEVGFFSPEEEAKIEKGFEELKIAKRDARREARRALAKQRQIEEGRVNSKETIEAKQTDNAKKAEQEAPNLS
;
A
#
# COMPACT_ATOMS: atom_id res chain seq x y z
N MET A 1 23.82 2.83 -4.23
CA MET A 1 23.29 2.23 -2.99
C MET A 1 23.84 0.83 -2.69
N SER A 2 24.10 -0.03 -3.69
CA SER A 2 24.67 -1.37 -3.46
C SER A 2 26.09 -1.37 -2.85
N PHE A 3 26.93 -0.39 -3.20
CA PHE A 3 28.27 -0.22 -2.62
C PHE A 3 28.22 0.11 -1.13
N ARG A 4 27.37 1.06 -0.73
CA ARG A 4 27.19 1.47 0.67
C ARG A 4 26.69 0.31 1.53
N ALA A 5 25.70 -0.46 1.08
CA ALA A 5 25.21 -1.64 1.79
C ALA A 5 26.28 -2.73 1.92
N ARG A 6 27.07 -2.96 0.85
CA ARG A 6 28.17 -3.94 0.86
C ARG A 6 29.35 -3.51 1.73
N GLU A 7 29.62 -2.22 1.79
CA GLU A 7 30.60 -1.61 2.70
C GLU A 7 30.14 -1.67 4.14
N ILE A 8 28.85 -1.40 4.40
CA ILE A 8 28.24 -1.58 5.72
C ILE A 8 28.35 -3.05 6.14
N TYR A 9 27.99 -4.00 5.28
CA TYR A 9 28.17 -5.44 5.55
C TYR A 9 29.63 -5.79 5.84
N LYS A 10 30.58 -5.36 5.00
CA LYS A 10 32.02 -5.58 5.24
C LYS A 10 32.50 -4.96 6.55
N LYS A 11 32.00 -3.78 6.91
CA LYS A 11 32.31 -3.10 8.18
C LYS A 11 31.75 -3.90 9.36
N VAL A 12 30.50 -4.34 9.29
CA VAL A 12 29.84 -5.13 10.35
C VAL A 12 30.54 -6.48 10.53
N VAL A 13 30.78 -7.23 9.45
CA VAL A 13 31.50 -8.52 9.49
C VAL A 13 32.91 -8.34 10.06
N ARG A 14 33.64 -7.27 9.68
CA ARG A 14 34.95 -6.97 10.27
C ARG A 14 34.89 -6.63 11.76
N LYS A 15 33.79 -6.03 12.24
CA LYS A 15 33.65 -5.55 13.61
C LYS A 15 33.16 -6.63 14.58
N VAL A 16 32.29 -7.52 14.10
CA VAL A 16 31.59 -8.53 14.91
C VAL A 16 32.20 -9.94 14.72
N GLY A 17 32.98 -10.17 13.66
CA GLY A 17 33.60 -11.47 13.39
C GLY A 17 32.55 -12.58 13.18
N ASP A 18 32.85 -13.79 13.65
CA ASP A 18 31.97 -14.98 13.52
C ASP A 18 30.82 -15.02 14.54
N SER A 19 30.68 -14.01 15.40
CA SER A 19 29.67 -13.97 16.47
C SER A 19 28.27 -13.48 16.03
N VAL A 20 28.05 -13.31 14.72
CA VAL A 20 26.76 -12.83 14.19
C VAL A 20 25.73 -13.97 14.21
N PRO A 21 24.53 -13.78 14.81
CA PRO A 21 23.46 -14.77 14.77
C PRO A 21 23.09 -15.12 13.32
N ALA A 22 22.82 -16.40 13.04
CA ALA A 22 22.52 -16.88 11.69
C ALA A 22 21.33 -16.16 11.04
N GLU A 23 20.31 -15.81 11.82
CA GLU A 23 19.12 -15.06 11.37
C GLU A 23 19.49 -13.65 10.86
N VAL A 24 20.42 -13.00 11.54
CA VAL A 24 20.92 -11.67 11.14
C VAL A 24 21.76 -11.80 9.86
N LEU A 25 22.54 -12.86 9.70
CA LEU A 25 23.26 -13.13 8.45
C LEU A 25 22.31 -13.43 7.28
N GLU A 26 21.23 -14.17 7.50
CA GLU A 26 20.23 -14.47 6.47
C GLU A 26 19.46 -13.23 6.04
N SER A 27 19.03 -12.39 6.98
CA SER A 27 18.37 -11.11 6.66
C SER A 27 19.29 -10.19 5.83
N MET A 28 20.59 -10.13 6.17
CA MET A 28 21.59 -9.40 5.39
C MET A 28 21.79 -9.99 3.99
N ARG A 29 21.90 -11.32 3.86
CA ARG A 29 22.03 -12.01 2.56
C ARG A 29 20.82 -11.75 1.67
N LYS A 30 19.62 -11.66 2.24
CA LYS A 30 18.39 -11.36 1.50
C LYS A 30 18.35 -9.94 0.94
N GLY A 31 18.99 -8.99 1.63
CA GLY A 31 19.09 -7.58 1.22
C GLY A 31 20.23 -7.27 0.26
N LEU A 32 21.20 -8.17 0.10
CA LEU A 32 22.36 -7.96 -0.76
C LEU A 32 22.26 -8.75 -2.08
N PRO A 33 22.68 -8.16 -3.21
CA PRO A 33 22.73 -8.85 -4.50
C PRO A 33 23.79 -9.97 -4.51
N ASN A 34 23.42 -11.15 -4.99
CA ASN A 34 24.36 -12.25 -5.20
C ASN A 34 25.15 -12.04 -6.50
N ASN A 35 26.36 -11.49 -6.40
CA ASN A 35 27.23 -11.22 -7.57
C ASN A 35 28.09 -12.43 -7.97
N LYS A 36 27.50 -13.63 -8.06
CA LYS A 36 28.21 -14.84 -8.55
C LYS A 36 28.20 -14.90 -10.09
N LEU A 37 28.52 -13.78 -10.73
CA LEU A 37 28.51 -13.63 -12.18
C LEU A 37 29.87 -14.02 -12.77
N VAL A 38 29.92 -15.18 -13.41
CA VAL A 38 31.13 -15.65 -14.12
C VAL A 38 31.31 -14.89 -15.44
N MET A 39 30.22 -14.52 -16.10
CA MET A 39 30.26 -13.92 -17.44
C MET A 39 30.21 -12.40 -17.43
N GLY A 40 31.25 -11.75 -17.96
CA GLY A 40 31.31 -10.28 -18.07
C GLY A 40 30.18 -9.66 -18.90
N ARG A 41 29.63 -10.40 -19.88
CA ARG A 41 28.48 -9.96 -20.68
C ARG A 41 27.18 -9.82 -19.89
N ALA A 42 27.02 -10.51 -18.77
CA ALA A 42 25.80 -10.45 -17.97
C ALA A 42 25.75 -9.24 -17.05
N LYS A 43 26.91 -8.64 -16.74
CA LYS A 43 26.97 -7.34 -16.07
C LYS A 43 26.27 -6.23 -16.87
N ARG A 44 26.11 -6.41 -18.18
CA ARG A 44 25.53 -5.44 -19.12
C ARG A 44 24.16 -5.86 -19.68
N GLY A 45 23.57 -6.95 -19.19
CA GLY A 45 22.28 -7.44 -19.68
C GLY A 45 21.43 -8.09 -18.60
N ILE A 46 20.24 -8.55 -18.98
CA ILE A 46 19.28 -9.18 -18.07
C ILE A 46 19.27 -10.69 -18.36
N TYR A 47 19.87 -11.46 -17.45
CA TYR A 47 20.05 -12.91 -17.63
C TYR A 47 19.17 -13.76 -16.72
N ALA A 48 18.52 -13.16 -15.71
CA ALA A 48 17.61 -13.83 -14.77
C ALA A 48 18.20 -15.13 -14.19
N GLY A 49 19.43 -15.07 -13.67
CA GLY A 49 20.11 -16.21 -13.05
C GLY A 49 20.61 -17.29 -14.02
N ARG A 50 20.45 -17.11 -15.34
CA ARG A 50 21.04 -18.02 -16.33
C ARG A 50 22.50 -17.66 -16.55
N HIS A 51 23.39 -18.62 -16.32
CA HIS A 51 24.82 -18.49 -16.54
C HIS A 51 25.35 -19.50 -17.56
N ILE A 52 26.60 -19.32 -17.95
CA ILE A 52 27.35 -20.32 -18.70
C ILE A 52 27.56 -21.52 -17.78
N GLN A 53 27.21 -22.71 -18.26
CA GLN A 53 27.53 -23.95 -17.57
C GLN A 53 28.77 -24.58 -18.21
N PHE A 54 29.69 -25.03 -17.37
CA PHE A 54 30.88 -25.76 -17.77
C PHE A 54 30.74 -27.22 -17.35
N GLY A 55 31.11 -28.15 -18.23
CA GLY A 55 31.06 -29.57 -17.92
C GLY A 55 31.68 -30.40 -19.02
N ASN A 56 31.29 -31.66 -19.09
CA ASN A 56 31.85 -32.62 -20.02
C ASN A 56 30.76 -33.14 -20.96
N LYS A 57 31.11 -33.37 -22.22
CA LYS A 57 30.42 -34.31 -23.09
C LYS A 57 31.02 -35.69 -22.81
N VAL A 58 30.20 -36.66 -22.46
CA VAL A 58 30.60 -38.05 -22.25
C VAL A 58 30.20 -38.84 -23.48
N SER A 59 31.10 -39.66 -24.04
CA SER A 59 30.75 -40.58 -25.12
C SER A 59 29.84 -41.70 -24.62
N GLU A 60 28.88 -42.11 -25.44
CA GLU A 60 27.87 -43.12 -25.11
C GLU A 60 28.51 -44.48 -24.80
N ASP A 61 29.41 -44.96 -25.66
CA ASP A 61 29.95 -46.33 -25.55
C ASP A 61 31.23 -46.42 -24.70
N GLY A 62 32.08 -45.38 -24.74
CA GLY A 62 33.45 -45.44 -24.19
C GLY A 62 33.72 -44.61 -22.94
N GLY A 63 32.72 -43.90 -22.40
CA GLY A 63 32.89 -43.04 -21.22
C GLY A 63 33.92 -41.89 -21.35
N ASN A 64 34.45 -41.64 -22.55
CA ASN A 64 35.43 -40.62 -22.84
C ASN A 64 34.86 -39.22 -22.56
N LYS A 65 35.58 -38.41 -21.78
CA LYS A 65 35.13 -37.09 -21.32
C LYS A 65 35.84 -35.99 -22.09
N SER A 66 35.09 -35.23 -22.89
CA SER A 66 35.59 -34.02 -23.56
C SER A 66 34.99 -32.77 -22.90
N ARG A 67 35.79 -31.73 -22.66
CA ARG A 67 35.29 -30.48 -22.08
C ARG A 67 34.30 -29.79 -23.02
N ARG A 68 33.16 -29.35 -22.50
CA ARG A 68 32.14 -28.58 -23.24
C ARG A 68 31.60 -27.44 -22.39
N THR A 69 31.13 -26.40 -23.07
CA THR A 69 30.51 -25.23 -22.48
C THR A 69 29.10 -25.05 -23.05
N TRP A 70 28.09 -24.84 -22.19
CA TRP A 70 26.73 -24.51 -22.58
C TRP A 70 26.46 -23.02 -22.34
N LYS A 71 26.15 -22.31 -23.43
CA LYS A 71 25.86 -20.87 -23.40
C LYS A 71 24.34 -20.67 -23.31
N PRO A 72 23.84 -19.75 -22.47
CA PRO A 72 22.43 -19.39 -22.48
C PRO A 72 22.04 -18.73 -23.81
N ASN A 73 20.78 -18.90 -24.22
CA ASN A 73 20.20 -18.24 -25.38
C ASN A 73 19.94 -16.76 -25.06
N VAL A 74 20.69 -15.86 -25.69
CA VAL A 74 20.67 -14.41 -25.45
C VAL A 74 20.28 -13.70 -26.74
N GLN A 75 19.29 -12.84 -26.65
CA GLN A 75 18.75 -12.06 -27.76
C GLN A 75 18.83 -10.58 -27.45
N THR A 76 19.08 -9.75 -28.46
CA THR A 76 19.02 -8.29 -28.32
C THR A 76 17.59 -7.86 -28.63
N LYS A 77 16.87 -7.32 -27.63
CA LYS A 77 15.48 -6.88 -27.78
C LYS A 77 15.33 -5.44 -27.30
N ARG A 78 14.32 -4.76 -27.87
CA ARG A 78 13.85 -3.44 -27.42
C ARG A 78 12.65 -3.70 -26.52
N LEU A 79 12.75 -3.35 -25.25
CA LEU A 79 11.66 -3.46 -24.28
C LEU A 79 11.13 -2.06 -24.00
N PHE A 80 9.82 -1.89 -23.99
CA PHE A 80 9.21 -0.63 -23.63
C PHE A 80 9.17 -0.49 -22.10
N SER A 81 9.62 0.65 -21.58
CA SER A 81 9.53 1.02 -20.17
C SER A 81 8.46 2.10 -20.05
N TYR A 82 7.42 1.83 -19.27
CA TYR A 82 6.29 2.73 -19.05
C TYR A 82 6.73 4.00 -18.33
N ILE A 83 7.57 3.86 -17.29
CA ILE A 83 8.01 5.02 -16.49
C ILE A 83 8.95 5.96 -17.26
N HIS A 84 9.66 5.45 -18.26
CA HIS A 84 10.56 6.26 -19.10
C HIS A 84 9.94 6.66 -20.44
N ASP A 85 8.72 6.21 -20.74
CA ASP A 85 8.01 6.36 -22.02
C ASP A 85 8.91 6.11 -23.25
N ARG A 86 9.77 5.10 -23.16
CA ARG A 86 10.74 4.81 -24.23
C ARG A 86 11.12 3.35 -24.30
N HIS A 87 11.58 2.97 -25.49
CA HIS A 87 12.18 1.67 -25.73
C HIS A 87 13.63 1.63 -25.25
N ILE A 88 13.95 0.65 -24.41
CA ILE A 88 15.29 0.35 -23.92
C ILE A 88 15.83 -0.88 -24.65
N ARG A 89 16.99 -0.73 -25.29
CA ARG A 89 17.66 -1.85 -25.99
C ARG A 89 18.58 -2.60 -25.02
N VAL A 90 18.28 -3.87 -24.77
CA VAL A 90 19.05 -4.73 -23.86
C VAL A 90 19.29 -6.12 -24.42
N LYS A 91 20.39 -6.74 -23.97
CA LYS A 91 20.63 -8.17 -24.15
C LYS A 91 19.89 -8.93 -23.06
N VAL A 92 18.96 -9.78 -23.47
CA VAL A 92 18.05 -10.49 -22.58
C VAL A 92 18.09 -11.98 -22.90
N THR A 93 18.06 -12.84 -21.89
CA THR A 93 17.88 -14.28 -22.11
C THR A 93 16.42 -14.59 -22.43
N THR A 94 16.15 -15.68 -23.15
CA THR A 94 14.76 -16.11 -23.41
C THR A 94 13.99 -16.37 -22.11
N HIS A 95 14.68 -16.87 -21.08
CA HIS A 95 14.09 -17.02 -19.75
C HIS A 95 13.72 -15.68 -19.12
N ALA A 96 14.60 -14.67 -19.21
CA ALA A 96 14.32 -13.34 -18.69
C ALA A 96 13.15 -12.67 -19.44
N LEU A 97 13.06 -12.83 -20.77
CA LEU A 97 11.91 -12.35 -21.55
C LEU A 97 10.60 -12.93 -21.01
N ARG A 98 10.53 -14.26 -20.84
CA ARG A 98 9.33 -14.91 -20.26
C ARG A 98 8.98 -14.39 -18.85
N CYS A 99 9.99 -14.09 -18.03
CA CYS A 99 9.77 -13.53 -16.70
C CYS A 99 9.27 -12.08 -16.73
N ILE A 100 9.74 -11.29 -17.70
CA ILE A 100 9.28 -9.91 -17.96
C ILE A 100 7.82 -9.94 -18.41
N ASP A 101 7.47 -10.81 -19.35
CA ASP A 101 6.10 -10.97 -19.82
C ASP A 101 5.17 -11.40 -18.68
N LYS A 102 5.60 -12.36 -17.85
CA LYS A 102 4.85 -12.78 -16.64
C LYS A 102 4.69 -11.65 -15.62
N ALA A 103 5.67 -10.75 -15.52
CA ALA A 103 5.60 -9.63 -14.58
C ALA A 103 4.69 -8.51 -15.08
N GLY A 104 4.46 -8.42 -16.39
CA GLY A 104 3.65 -7.39 -17.05
C GLY A 104 4.46 -6.27 -17.71
N GLY A 105 5.78 -6.43 -17.83
CA GLY A 105 6.65 -5.38 -18.35
C GLY A 105 8.01 -5.34 -17.67
N ILE A 106 8.93 -4.52 -18.21
CA ILE A 106 10.30 -4.40 -17.69
C ILE A 106 10.32 -3.70 -16.32
N ASP A 107 9.50 -2.68 -16.14
CA ASP A 107 9.48 -1.89 -14.91
C ASP A 107 8.92 -2.72 -13.76
N GLU A 108 7.79 -3.41 -13.99
CA GLU A 108 7.18 -4.33 -13.04
C GLU A 108 8.12 -5.48 -12.70
N TYR A 109 8.85 -6.00 -13.70
CA TYR A 109 9.87 -7.02 -13.47
C TYR A 109 10.96 -6.52 -12.52
N LEU A 110 11.47 -5.31 -12.73
CA LEU A 110 12.51 -4.73 -11.88
C LEU A 110 12.01 -4.49 -10.44
N LEU A 111 10.79 -3.98 -10.29
CA LEU A 111 10.16 -3.73 -8.99
C LEU A 111 9.90 -5.03 -8.22
N LYS A 112 9.27 -6.02 -8.86
CA LYS A 112 8.93 -7.33 -8.27
C LYS A 112 10.16 -8.18 -7.95
N THR A 113 11.25 -8.03 -8.70
CA THR A 113 12.44 -8.85 -8.47
C THR A 113 13.15 -8.41 -7.18
N PRO A 114 13.36 -9.34 -6.22
CA PRO A 114 14.03 -9.00 -4.97
C PRO A 114 15.53 -8.76 -5.17
N TYR A 115 16.12 -7.96 -4.28
CA TYR A 115 17.52 -7.53 -4.37
C TYR A 115 18.53 -8.68 -4.45
N HIS A 116 18.32 -9.79 -3.74
CA HIS A 116 19.21 -10.96 -3.81
C HIS A 116 19.18 -11.70 -5.17
N LYS A 117 18.06 -11.64 -5.91
CA LYS A 117 17.96 -12.22 -7.27
C LYS A 117 18.50 -11.28 -8.35
N MET A 118 18.69 -10.00 -8.02
CA MET A 118 19.33 -9.04 -8.89
C MET A 118 20.84 -9.25 -8.86
N GLU A 119 21.35 -10.04 -9.79
CA GLU A 119 22.78 -10.34 -9.86
C GLU A 119 23.59 -9.12 -10.37
N THR A 120 22.96 -8.30 -11.23
CA THR A 120 23.63 -7.28 -12.02
C THR A 120 23.57 -5.89 -11.36
N GLU A 121 24.71 -5.20 -11.27
CA GLU A 121 24.81 -3.82 -10.77
C GLU A 121 23.95 -2.83 -11.56
N MET A 122 23.95 -2.96 -12.89
CA MET A 122 23.07 -2.18 -13.77
C MET A 122 21.58 -2.39 -13.43
N GLY A 123 21.17 -3.63 -13.11
CA GLY A 123 19.79 -3.92 -12.71
C GLY A 123 19.39 -3.23 -11.40
N LEU A 124 20.33 -3.11 -10.44
CA LEU A 124 20.11 -2.39 -9.18
C LEU A 124 19.97 -0.89 -9.40
N VAL A 125 20.83 -0.32 -10.24
CA VAL A 125 20.75 1.11 -10.60
C VAL A 125 19.43 1.41 -11.30
N TRP A 126 19.00 0.53 -12.21
CA TRP A 126 17.73 0.68 -12.91
C TRP A 126 16.55 0.59 -11.96
N LYS A 127 16.53 -0.42 -11.08
CA LYS A 127 15.49 -0.55 -10.07
C LYS A 127 15.36 0.71 -9.21
N ALA A 128 16.48 1.20 -8.65
CA ALA A 128 16.47 2.41 -7.82
C ALA A 128 16.02 3.65 -8.58
N LYS A 129 16.38 3.76 -9.87
CA LYS A 129 15.92 4.86 -10.73
C LYS A 129 14.41 4.78 -10.96
N VAL A 130 13.90 3.59 -11.29
CA VAL A 130 12.49 3.33 -11.51
C VAL A 130 11.68 3.60 -10.24
N GLU A 131 12.11 3.10 -9.09
CA GLU A 131 11.48 3.37 -7.78
C GLU A 131 11.40 4.87 -7.51
N LYS A 132 12.51 5.60 -7.66
CA LYS A 132 12.53 7.07 -7.48
C LYS A 132 11.56 7.79 -8.42
N MET A 133 11.46 7.37 -9.68
CA MET A 133 10.54 7.98 -10.64
C MET A 133 9.08 7.67 -10.30
N TYR A 134 8.77 6.46 -9.83
CA TYR A 134 7.43 6.13 -9.35
C TYR A 134 7.07 6.88 -8.06
N GLU A 135 8.01 7.08 -7.14
CA GLU A 135 7.81 7.94 -5.96
C GLU A 135 7.49 9.38 -6.37
N GLN A 136 8.22 9.93 -7.36
CA GLN A 136 7.95 11.25 -7.91
C GLN A 136 6.56 11.33 -8.57
N LEU A 137 6.18 10.29 -9.33
CA LEU A 137 4.88 10.19 -9.96
C LEU A 137 3.74 10.07 -8.92
N GLY A 138 3.97 9.30 -7.84
CA GLY A 138 3.00 9.11 -6.76
C GLY A 138 2.83 10.35 -5.87
N ASN A 139 3.88 11.16 -5.71
CA ASN A 139 3.80 12.45 -5.04
C ASN A 139 3.20 13.54 -5.93
N MET A 140 3.10 13.31 -7.24
CA MET A 140 2.36 14.20 -8.11
C MET A 140 0.88 13.98 -7.83
N GLU A 141 0.23 14.97 -7.22
CA GLU A 141 -1.21 14.99 -7.01
C GLU A 141 -1.87 15.02 -8.39
N VAL A 142 -2.21 13.84 -8.91
CA VAL A 142 -3.05 13.72 -10.09
C VAL A 142 -4.49 13.88 -9.61
N GLY A 143 -4.84 15.11 -9.22
CA GLY A 143 -6.22 15.50 -8.98
C GLY A 143 -7.00 15.39 -10.28
N PHE A 144 -8.15 14.72 -10.26
CA PHE A 144 -9.10 14.76 -11.38
C PHE A 144 -9.73 16.15 -11.51
N PHE A 145 -9.65 16.93 -10.43
CA PHE A 145 -10.22 18.25 -10.25
C PHE A 145 -9.09 19.28 -10.20
N SER A 146 -9.37 20.48 -10.70
CA SER A 146 -8.50 21.62 -10.46
C SER A 146 -8.39 21.88 -8.95
N PRO A 147 -7.26 22.40 -8.42
CA PRO A 147 -7.16 22.80 -7.01
C PRO A 147 -8.32 23.71 -6.54
N GLU A 148 -8.87 24.52 -7.46
CA GLU A 148 -10.05 25.34 -7.19
C GLU A 148 -11.34 24.53 -7.00
N GLU A 149 -11.49 23.44 -7.75
CA GLU A 149 -12.65 22.55 -7.70
C GLU A 149 -12.59 21.68 -6.45
N GLU A 150 -11.40 21.20 -6.07
CA GLU A 150 -11.19 20.47 -4.81
C GLU A 150 -11.57 21.35 -3.60
N ALA A 151 -11.14 22.62 -3.59
CA ALA A 151 -11.51 23.56 -2.53
C ALA A 151 -13.01 23.89 -2.50
N LYS A 152 -13.70 23.92 -3.65
CA LYS A 152 -15.17 24.10 -3.71
C LYS A 152 -15.91 22.88 -3.16
N ILE A 153 -15.43 21.69 -3.50
CA ILE A 153 -15.98 20.42 -3.01
C ILE A 153 -15.83 20.35 -1.48
N GLU A 154 -14.65 20.71 -0.96
CA GLU A 154 -14.38 20.72 0.48
C GLU A 154 -15.29 21.70 1.24
N LYS A 155 -15.43 22.94 0.75
CA LYS A 155 -16.38 23.93 1.30
C LYS A 155 -17.82 23.42 1.28
N GLY A 156 -18.24 22.78 0.18
CA GLY A 156 -19.58 22.21 0.07
C GLY A 156 -19.84 21.11 1.11
N PHE A 157 -18.85 20.28 1.44
CA PHE A 157 -18.97 19.28 2.50
C PHE A 157 -19.04 19.91 3.90
N GLU A 158 -18.29 20.98 4.17
CA GLU A 158 -18.37 21.71 5.44
C GLU A 158 -19.75 22.34 5.65
N GLU A 159 -20.28 23.01 4.62
CA GLU A 159 -21.61 23.61 4.64
C GLU A 159 -22.70 22.56 4.91
N LEU A 160 -22.63 21.41 4.22
CA LEU A 160 -23.55 20.29 4.46
C LEU A 160 -23.46 19.74 5.89
N LYS A 161 -22.25 19.69 6.46
CA LYS A 161 -22.02 19.21 7.83
C LYS A 161 -22.59 20.18 8.87
N ILE A 162 -22.43 21.49 8.63
CA ILE A 162 -23.02 22.56 9.45
C ILE A 162 -24.55 22.49 9.36
N ALA A 163 -25.11 22.41 8.15
CA ALA A 163 -26.54 22.31 7.93
C ALA A 163 -27.15 21.07 8.62
N LYS A 164 -26.51 19.90 8.52
CA LYS A 164 -26.94 18.70 9.25
C LYS A 164 -26.91 18.88 10.77
N ARG A 165 -25.89 19.58 11.27
CA ARG A 165 -25.74 19.85 12.71
C ARG A 165 -26.83 20.79 13.21
N ASP A 166 -27.12 21.85 12.46
CA ASP A 166 -28.15 22.82 12.81
C ASP A 166 -29.56 22.23 12.71
N ALA A 167 -29.86 21.46 11.65
CA ALA A 167 -31.12 20.71 11.55
C ALA A 167 -31.34 19.76 12.74
N ARG A 168 -30.28 19.07 13.20
CA ARG A 168 -30.35 18.22 14.39
C ARG A 168 -30.58 19.01 15.68
N ARG A 169 -30.01 20.21 15.79
CA ARG A 169 -30.18 21.12 16.93
C ARG A 169 -31.60 21.67 16.96
N GLU A 170 -32.15 22.06 15.82
CA GLU A 170 -33.52 22.53 15.65
C GLU A 170 -34.54 21.43 15.96
N ALA A 171 -34.33 20.22 15.43
CA ALA A 171 -35.16 19.05 15.75
C ALA A 171 -35.19 18.79 17.27
N ARG A 172 -34.04 18.88 17.96
CA ARG A 172 -33.99 18.77 19.44
C ARG A 172 -34.78 19.88 20.15
N ARG A 173 -34.68 21.12 19.69
CA ARG A 173 -35.42 22.26 20.27
C ARG A 173 -36.93 22.10 20.08
N ALA A 174 -37.36 21.67 18.90
CA ALA A 174 -38.77 21.39 18.60
C ALA A 174 -39.33 20.29 19.51
N LEU A 175 -38.58 19.21 19.70
CA LEU A 175 -38.95 18.11 20.61
C LEU A 175 -39.04 18.58 22.07
N ALA A 176 -38.10 19.40 22.53
CA ALA A 176 -38.14 19.97 23.88
C ALA A 176 -39.34 20.90 24.08
N LYS A 177 -39.68 21.73 23.07
CA LYS A 177 -40.86 22.60 23.12
C LYS A 177 -42.16 21.80 23.12
N GLN A 178 -42.25 20.73 22.33
CA GLN A 178 -43.39 19.81 22.36
C GLN A 178 -43.54 19.15 23.73
N ARG A 179 -42.44 18.67 24.34
CA ARG A 179 -42.46 18.13 25.71
C ARG A 179 -42.94 19.14 26.74
N GLN A 180 -42.48 20.39 26.70
CA GLN A 180 -42.95 21.44 27.60
C GLN A 180 -44.44 21.75 27.41
N ILE A 181 -44.93 21.74 26.17
CA ILE A 181 -46.37 21.93 25.87
C ILE A 181 -47.18 20.74 26.38
N GLU A 182 -46.68 19.51 26.24
CA GLU A 182 -47.30 18.30 26.78
C GLU A 182 -47.31 18.32 28.31
N GLU A 183 -46.19 18.57 28.97
CA GLU A 183 -46.07 18.71 30.43
C GLU A 183 -46.99 19.83 30.97
N GLY A 184 -47.05 20.98 30.29
CA GLY A 184 -47.99 22.05 30.63
C GLY A 184 -49.46 21.64 30.47
N ARG A 185 -49.79 20.85 29.44
CA ARG A 185 -51.13 20.25 29.26
C ARG A 185 -51.47 19.23 30.33
N VAL A 186 -50.51 18.42 30.79
CA VAL A 186 -50.71 17.45 31.87
C VAL A 186 -50.93 18.18 33.20
N ASN A 187 -50.06 19.13 33.56
CA ASN A 187 -50.20 19.90 34.81
C ASN A 187 -51.51 20.71 34.87
N SER A 188 -51.96 21.26 33.75
CA SER A 188 -53.26 21.96 33.67
C SER A 188 -54.45 21.01 33.79
N LYS A 189 -54.36 19.79 33.26
CA LYS A 189 -55.38 18.75 33.51
C LYS A 189 -55.40 18.29 34.97
N GLU A 190 -54.25 18.00 35.56
CA GLU A 190 -54.14 17.59 36.96
C GLU A 190 -54.67 18.65 37.93
N THR A 191 -54.42 19.94 37.67
CA THR A 191 -54.97 21.04 38.49
C THR A 191 -56.47 21.23 38.33
N ILE A 192 -57.04 20.94 37.15
CA ILE A 192 -58.49 20.97 36.94
C ILE A 192 -59.16 19.79 37.67
N GLU A 193 -58.59 18.58 37.57
CA GLU A 193 -59.07 17.40 38.29
C GLU A 193 -58.99 17.58 39.81
N ALA A 194 -57.88 18.12 40.34
CA ALA A 194 -57.76 18.43 41.78
C ALA A 194 -58.85 19.42 42.26
N LYS A 195 -59.09 20.51 41.51
CA LYS A 195 -60.16 21.48 41.84
C LYS A 195 -61.56 20.88 41.78
N GLN A 196 -61.82 19.96 40.85
CA GLN A 196 -63.10 19.24 40.78
C GLN A 196 -63.28 18.31 41.97
N THR A 197 -62.23 17.61 42.41
CA THR A 197 -62.28 16.75 43.60
C THR A 197 -62.44 17.54 44.90
N ASP A 198 -61.83 18.72 45.02
CA ASP A 198 -61.99 19.58 46.20
C ASP A 198 -63.39 20.20 46.28
N ASN A 199 -63.97 20.61 45.14
CA ASN A 199 -65.37 21.07 45.10
C ASN A 199 -66.36 19.94 45.41
N ALA A 200 -66.11 18.71 44.96
CA ALA A 200 -66.96 17.56 45.28
C ALA A 200 -66.94 17.25 46.80
N LYS A 201 -65.77 17.28 47.44
CA LYS A 201 -65.64 17.10 48.90
C LYS A 201 -66.31 18.23 49.70
N LYS A 202 -66.30 19.46 49.18
CA LYS A 202 -66.98 20.61 49.81
C LYS A 202 -68.50 20.50 49.73
N ALA A 203 -69.03 20.01 48.61
CA ALA A 203 -70.46 19.75 48.42
C ALA A 203 -70.99 18.62 49.32
N GLU A 204 -70.16 17.62 49.63
CA GLU A 204 -70.52 16.55 50.59
C GLU A 204 -70.52 17.01 52.05
N GLN A 205 -69.77 18.05 52.42
CA GLN A 205 -69.76 18.63 53.78
C GLN A 205 -70.92 19.60 54.04
N GLU A 206 -71.55 20.14 52.99
CA GLU A 206 -72.70 21.07 53.08
C GLU A 206 -74.07 20.39 52.90
N ALA A 207 -74.12 19.05 52.79
CA ALA A 207 -75.38 18.33 52.77
C ALA A 207 -76.09 18.48 54.14
N PRO A 208 -77.31 19.04 54.19
CA PRO A 208 -77.99 19.30 55.46
C PRO A 208 -78.38 17.99 56.14
N ASN A 209 -77.97 17.83 57.41
CA ASN A 209 -78.51 16.79 58.29
C ASN A 209 -80.02 17.03 58.44
N LEU A 210 -80.80 16.24 57.71
CA LEU A 210 -82.25 16.12 57.85
C LEU A 210 -82.55 15.21 59.03
N SER A 211 -82.88 15.80 60.17
CA SER A 211 -83.83 15.31 61.19
C SER A 211 -83.88 16.25 62.37
#